data_AF-A0A7Y0N2Y5-F1
#
_entry.id   AF-A0A7Y0N2Y5-F1
#
_cell.length_a   1.000
_cell.length_b   1.000
_cell.length_c   1.000
_cell.angle_alpha   90.00
_cell.angle_beta   90.00
_cell.angle_gamma   90.00
#
_symmetry.space_group_name_H-M   'P 1'
#
loop_
_entity.id
_entity.type
_entity.pdbx_description
1 polymer ?
#
loop_
_entity_poly.entity_id
_entity_poly.type
_entity_poly.pdbx_seq_one_letter_code
_entity_poly.pdbx_strand_id
1 'polypeptide(L)'
;ADMMAANMAPGVKRQQWCFESLEDFEPDTWAEIKSEANVQARRGVKKVDAKFFGFDNDPKVLKVAQENARRAGVEELIEFAQGDAATITRPSGFENGVIVSNPPYGERLGTEPGLIALYTAFGGQLKAEFGGCKASIFSSSDE
;
A
#
# COMPACT_ATOMS: atom_id res chain seq x y z
N ALA A 1 -2.52 3.12 1.50
CA ALA A 1 -3.67 3.10 2.43
C ALA A 1 -3.24 3.55 3.83
N ASP A 2 -2.07 3.10 4.28
CA ASP A 2 -1.53 3.25 5.64
C ASP A 2 -1.29 4.72 6.03
N MET A 3 -0.68 5.52 5.14
CA MET A 3 -0.53 6.97 5.40
C MET A 3 -1.87 7.68 5.55
N MET A 4 -2.89 7.29 4.78
CA MET A 4 -4.23 7.87 4.90
C MET A 4 -4.88 7.46 6.23
N ALA A 5 -4.77 6.19 6.61
CA ALA A 5 -5.26 5.68 7.89
C ALA A 5 -4.56 6.38 9.08
N ALA A 6 -3.26 6.63 8.96
CA ALA A 6 -2.47 7.38 9.93
C ALA A 6 -2.69 8.90 9.84
N ASN A 7 -3.59 9.40 9.00
CA ASN A 7 -3.80 10.84 8.78
C ASN A 7 -2.48 11.61 8.55
N MET A 8 -1.58 10.99 7.77
CA MET A 8 -0.25 11.49 7.48
C MET A 8 -0.28 12.25 6.16
N ALA A 9 0.13 13.52 6.18
CA ALA A 9 0.22 14.32 4.97
C ALA A 9 1.21 13.69 3.96
N PRO A 10 0.86 13.58 2.67
CA PRO A 10 1.71 12.93 1.67
C PRO A 10 3.07 13.63 1.50
N GLY A 11 3.11 14.94 1.77
CA GLY A 11 4.31 15.77 1.70
C GLY A 11 5.20 15.73 2.93
N VAL A 12 4.85 15.03 4.02
CA VAL A 12 5.50 15.20 5.33
C VAL A 12 6.99 14.87 5.35
N LYS A 13 7.43 13.96 4.47
CA LYS A 13 8.85 13.57 4.32
C LYS A 13 9.57 14.32 3.21
N ARG A 14 8.84 15.10 2.40
CA ARG A 14 9.43 15.86 1.30
C ARG A 14 10.23 17.02 1.87
N GLN A 15 11.49 17.13 1.43
CA GLN A 15 12.43 18.10 1.99
C GLN A 15 12.23 19.51 1.43
N GLN A 16 11.80 19.62 0.16
CA GLN A 16 11.77 20.90 -0.56
C GLN A 16 10.60 20.96 -1.53
N TRP A 17 10.06 22.17 -1.68
CA TRP A 17 9.06 22.52 -2.67
C TRP A 17 9.51 23.72 -3.50
N CYS A 18 9.07 23.78 -4.75
CA CYS A 18 9.49 24.85 -5.66
C CYS A 18 8.97 26.23 -5.22
N PHE A 19 7.85 26.29 -4.49
CA PHE A 19 7.32 27.56 -3.97
C PHE A 19 8.22 28.19 -2.90
N GLU A 20 9.13 27.42 -2.29
CA GLU A 20 10.09 27.94 -1.29
C GLU A 20 11.13 28.89 -1.91
N SER A 21 11.16 29.01 -3.24
CA SER A 21 12.03 29.93 -3.99
C SER A 21 11.31 31.19 -4.51
N LEU A 22 10.02 31.37 -4.20
CA LEU A 22 9.26 32.55 -4.61
C LEU A 22 9.59 33.75 -3.71
N GLU A 23 9.46 34.96 -4.26
CA GLU A 23 9.79 36.21 -3.55
C GLU A 23 8.86 36.49 -2.37
N ASP A 24 7.59 36.07 -2.48
CA ASP A 24 6.54 36.19 -1.48
C ASP A 24 6.43 34.96 -0.56
N PHE A 25 7.42 34.07 -0.58
CA PHE A 25 7.44 32.89 0.27
C PHE A 25 7.57 33.27 1.75
N GLU A 26 6.65 32.76 2.58
CA GLU A 26 6.64 32.96 4.03
C GLU A 26 7.26 31.74 4.77
N PRO A 27 8.56 31.81 5.13
CA PRO A 27 9.27 30.65 5.71
C PRO A 27 8.72 30.23 7.08
N ASP A 28 8.28 31.19 7.90
CA ASP A 28 7.78 30.91 9.26
C ASP A 28 6.43 30.19 9.21
N THR A 29 5.49 30.70 8.40
CA THR A 29 4.21 30.04 8.13
C THR A 29 4.41 28.61 7.62
N TRP A 30 5.36 28.41 6.70
CA TRP A 30 5.66 27.07 6.18
C TRP A 30 6.29 26.15 7.23
N ALA A 31 7.17 26.68 8.09
CA ALA A 31 7.77 25.92 9.18
C ALA A 31 6.72 25.45 10.20
N GLU A 32 5.73 26.29 10.52
CA GLU A 32 4.61 25.93 11.38
C GLU A 32 3.78 24.78 10.79
N ILE A 33 3.38 24.90 9.52
CA ILE A 33 2.62 23.85 8.82
C ILE A 33 3.41 22.53 8.78
N LYS A 34 4.71 22.57 8.48
CA LYS A 34 5.56 21.38 8.48
C LYS A 34 5.67 20.76 9.87
N SER A 35 5.77 21.58 10.92
CA SER A 35 5.84 21.12 12.31
C SER A 35 4.55 20.40 12.70
N GLU A 36 3.39 21.01 12.43
CA GLU A 36 2.08 20.42 12.70
C GLU A 36 1.90 19.08 11.97
N ALA A 37 2.19 19.03 10.67
CA ALA A 37 2.09 17.82 9.87
C ALA A 37 3.00 16.69 10.41
N ASN A 38 4.19 17.02 10.89
CA ASN A 38 5.11 16.04 11.50
C ASN A 38 4.56 15.49 12.84
N VAL A 39 3.99 16.35 13.68
CA VAL A 39 3.37 15.93 14.95
C VAL A 39 2.15 15.05 14.67
N GLN A 40 1.32 15.44 13.73
CA GLN A 40 0.14 14.68 13.30
C GLN A 40 0.53 13.31 12.76
N ALA A 41 1.52 13.24 11.88
CA ALA A 41 2.04 11.98 11.34
C ALA A 41 2.50 11.00 12.43
N ARG A 42 3.31 11.48 13.40
CA ARG A 42 3.80 10.64 14.51
C ARG A 42 2.69 10.15 15.42
N ARG A 43 1.71 10.99 15.72
CA ARG A 43 0.54 10.63 16.53
C ARG A 43 -0.39 9.67 15.78
N GLY A 44 -0.54 9.90 14.49
CA GLY A 44 -1.39 9.15 13.60
C GLY A 44 -1.03 7.69 13.53
N VAL A 45 0.24 7.37 13.26
CA VAL A 45 0.73 5.97 13.20
C VAL A 45 0.39 5.21 14.48
N LYS A 46 0.56 5.82 15.66
CA LYS A 46 0.27 5.19 16.95
C LYS A 46 -1.22 4.98 17.24
N LYS A 47 -2.10 5.65 16.51
CA LYS A 47 -3.56 5.58 16.66
C LYS A 47 -4.22 4.65 15.65
N VAL A 48 -3.47 4.11 14.70
CA VAL A 48 -4.02 3.18 13.71
C VAL A 48 -4.18 1.82 14.37
N ASP A 49 -5.44 1.41 14.57
CA ASP A 49 -5.78 0.06 15.05
C ASP A 49 -5.84 -0.98 13.92
N ALA A 50 -5.85 -0.52 12.66
CA ALA A 50 -5.87 -1.39 11.50
C ALA A 50 -4.49 -1.97 11.20
N LYS A 51 -4.46 -3.25 10.82
CA LYS A 51 -3.24 -3.94 10.39
C LYS A 51 -3.26 -4.14 8.88
N PHE A 52 -2.14 -3.84 8.23
CA PHE A 52 -1.99 -3.98 6.79
C PHE A 52 -1.09 -5.16 6.48
N PHE A 53 -1.35 -5.81 5.34
CA PHE A 53 -0.61 -6.97 4.89
C PHE A 53 -0.26 -6.81 3.42
N GLY A 54 0.98 -7.10 3.06
CA GLY A 54 1.49 -7.04 1.69
C GLY A 54 2.12 -8.37 1.28
N PHE A 55 1.66 -8.92 0.16
CA PHE A 55 2.18 -10.16 -0.40
C PHE A 55 2.63 -9.96 -1.83
N ASP A 56 3.75 -10.60 -2.16
CA ASP A 56 4.26 -10.68 -3.53
C ASP A 56 5.06 -11.99 -3.67
N ASN A 57 5.12 -12.55 -4.86
CA ASN A 57 5.91 -13.75 -5.12
C ASN A 57 7.40 -13.42 -5.32
N ASP A 58 7.73 -12.17 -5.71
CA ASP A 58 9.09 -11.70 -5.92
C ASP A 58 9.67 -11.09 -4.62
N PRO A 59 10.67 -11.75 -3.99
CA PRO A 59 11.30 -11.22 -2.78
C PRO A 59 12.04 -9.90 -3.01
N LYS A 60 12.44 -9.58 -4.24
CA LYS A 60 13.07 -8.30 -4.57
C LYS A 60 12.07 -7.15 -4.44
N VAL A 61 10.84 -7.35 -4.91
CA VAL A 61 9.75 -6.36 -4.80
C VAL A 61 9.39 -6.15 -3.34
N LEU A 62 9.30 -7.22 -2.54
CA LEU A 62 9.03 -7.11 -1.11
C LEU A 62 10.10 -6.31 -0.37
N LYS A 63 11.38 -6.53 -0.68
CA LYS A 63 12.46 -5.74 -0.08
C LYS A 63 12.30 -4.25 -0.39
N VAL A 64 12.00 -3.92 -1.65
CA VAL A 64 11.75 -2.52 -2.06
C VAL A 64 10.50 -1.96 -1.36
N ALA A 65 9.44 -2.74 -1.22
CA ALA A 65 8.22 -2.33 -0.52
C ALA A 65 8.47 -2.03 0.96
N GLN A 66 9.22 -2.89 1.66
CA GLN A 66 9.63 -2.68 3.05
C GLN A 66 10.49 -1.43 3.21
N GLU A 67 11.46 -1.20 2.30
CA GLU A 67 12.27 0.01 2.31
C GLU A 67 11.43 1.27 2.06
N ASN A 68 10.45 1.20 1.16
CA ASN A 68 9.53 2.31 0.88
C ASN A 68 8.63 2.61 2.09
N ALA A 69 8.08 1.58 2.74
CA ALA A 69 7.29 1.74 3.96
C ALA A 69 8.10 2.42 5.07
N ARG A 70 9.37 2.03 5.24
CA ARG A 70 10.29 2.67 6.20
C ARG A 70 10.57 4.13 5.86
N ARG A 71 10.79 4.46 4.57
CA ARG A 71 10.97 5.85 4.14
C ARG A 71 9.72 6.69 4.37
N ALA A 72 8.54 6.11 4.19
CA ALA A 72 7.26 6.74 4.48
C ALA A 72 6.98 6.86 5.99
N GLY A 73 7.60 6.01 6.83
CA GLY A 73 7.41 6.01 8.28
C GLY A 73 6.13 5.29 8.73
N VAL A 74 5.73 4.26 7.98
CA VAL A 74 4.54 3.43 8.24
C VAL A 74 4.87 1.94 8.33
N GLU A 75 6.15 1.59 8.43
CA GLU A 75 6.64 0.20 8.47
C GLU A 75 6.04 -0.61 9.62
N GLU A 76 5.74 0.03 10.75
CA GLU A 76 5.14 -0.63 11.92
C GLU A 76 3.68 -1.06 11.68
N LEU A 77 3.03 -0.53 10.63
CA LEU A 77 1.63 -0.81 10.32
C LEU A 77 1.44 -1.98 9.33
N ILE A 78 2.52 -2.37 8.63
CA ILE A 78 2.43 -3.28 7.48
C ILE A 78 3.30 -4.52 7.70
N GLU A 79 2.69 -5.69 7.61
CA GLU A 79 3.42 -6.95 7.54
C GLU A 79 3.57 -7.40 6.08
N PHE A 80 4.83 -7.51 5.65
CA PHE A 80 5.16 -8.02 4.33
C PHE A 80 5.60 -9.48 4.42
N ALA A 81 5.05 -10.34 3.57
CA ALA A 81 5.50 -11.72 3.45
C ALA A 81 5.51 -12.18 1.99
N GLN A 82 6.37 -13.15 1.69
CA GLN A 82 6.35 -13.79 0.38
C GLN A 82 5.13 -14.69 0.26
N GLY A 83 4.41 -14.58 -0.85
CA GLY A 83 3.22 -15.37 -1.08
C GLY A 83 2.77 -15.32 -2.55
N ASP A 84 2.31 -16.46 -3.04
CA ASP A 84 1.64 -16.57 -4.33
C ASP A 84 0.16 -16.26 -4.16
N ALA A 85 -0.37 -15.32 -4.95
CA ALA A 85 -1.78 -14.94 -4.92
C ALA A 85 -2.72 -16.13 -5.22
N ALA A 86 -2.27 -17.13 -5.97
CA ALA A 86 -3.04 -18.33 -6.28
C ALA A 86 -3.20 -19.29 -5.08
N THR A 87 -2.33 -19.19 -4.07
CA THR A 87 -2.33 -20.10 -2.90
C THR A 87 -2.24 -19.36 -1.56
N ILE A 88 -2.45 -18.04 -1.57
CA ILE A 88 -2.27 -17.21 -0.38
C ILE A 88 -3.33 -17.57 0.66
N THR A 89 -2.89 -17.77 1.90
CA THR A 89 -3.78 -18.03 3.03
C THR A 89 -4.07 -16.73 3.78
N ARG A 90 -5.25 -16.70 4.41
CA ARG A 90 -5.66 -15.57 5.22
C ARG A 90 -4.67 -15.34 6.39
N PRO A 91 -4.11 -14.13 6.53
CA PRO A 91 -3.24 -13.81 7.66
C PRO A 91 -4.01 -13.84 8.99
N SER A 92 -3.33 -14.21 10.08
CA SER A 92 -3.93 -14.18 11.41
C SER A 92 -4.39 -12.76 11.77
N GLY A 93 -5.62 -12.62 12.27
CA GLY A 93 -6.24 -11.33 12.58
C GLY A 93 -6.91 -10.63 11.41
N PHE A 94 -6.90 -11.21 10.20
CA PHE A 94 -7.59 -10.65 9.02
C PHE A 94 -8.98 -11.29 8.84
N GLU A 95 -9.97 -10.89 9.65
CA GLU A 95 -11.30 -11.53 9.66
C GLU A 95 -12.31 -10.89 8.71
N ASN A 96 -12.43 -9.55 8.76
CA ASN A 96 -13.37 -8.76 7.95
C ASN A 96 -12.64 -7.58 7.33
N GLY A 97 -11.95 -7.84 6.22
CA GLY A 97 -11.04 -6.88 5.59
C GLY A 97 -11.42 -6.46 4.19
N VAL A 98 -10.59 -5.59 3.64
CA VAL A 98 -10.60 -5.22 2.22
C VAL A 98 -9.31 -5.69 1.59
N ILE A 99 -9.42 -6.43 0.50
CA ILE A 99 -8.30 -6.88 -0.31
C ILE A 99 -8.22 -5.92 -1.49
N VAL A 100 -7.05 -5.28 -1.64
CA VAL A 100 -6.76 -4.39 -2.75
C VAL A 100 -5.57 -4.97 -3.49
N SER A 101 -5.71 -5.19 -4.79
CA SER A 101 -4.61 -5.70 -5.61
C SER A 101 -4.61 -5.05 -6.98
N ASN A 102 -3.41 -4.93 -7.54
CA ASN A 102 -3.16 -4.54 -8.92
C ASN A 102 -2.38 -5.69 -9.59
N PRO A 103 -3.06 -6.79 -9.98
CA PRO A 103 -2.40 -7.94 -10.58
C PRO A 103 -1.69 -7.54 -11.89
N PRO A 104 -0.70 -8.33 -12.34
CA PRO A 104 -0.03 -8.07 -13.61
C PRO A 104 -1.04 -8.08 -14.76
N TYR A 105 -0.82 -7.22 -15.76
CA TYR A 105 -1.58 -7.14 -17.01
C TYR A 105 -0.73 -7.62 -18.20
N GLY A 106 -1.40 -7.99 -19.30
CA GLY A 106 -0.90 -8.81 -20.41
C GLY A 106 0.49 -8.53 -20.99
N GLU A 107 1.06 -7.33 -20.83
CA GLU A 107 2.43 -7.04 -21.26
C GLU A 107 3.51 -7.64 -20.34
N ARG A 108 3.21 -7.91 -19.05
CA ARG A 108 4.18 -8.39 -18.07
C ARG A 108 4.31 -9.91 -17.97
N LEU A 109 3.29 -10.67 -18.37
CA LEU A 109 3.26 -12.14 -18.29
C LEU A 109 3.30 -12.86 -19.65
N GLY A 110 3.47 -12.11 -20.75
CA GLY A 110 3.95 -12.65 -22.03
C GLY A 110 2.95 -13.45 -22.87
N THR A 111 1.82 -13.92 -22.35
CA THR A 111 0.72 -14.46 -23.18
C THR A 111 -0.64 -14.40 -22.45
N GLU A 112 -1.71 -14.18 -23.20
CA GLU A 112 -3.12 -14.12 -22.76
C GLU A 112 -3.58 -15.35 -21.92
N PRO A 113 -3.18 -16.61 -22.22
CA PRO A 113 -3.64 -17.77 -21.43
C PRO A 113 -3.08 -17.82 -20.01
N GLY A 114 -1.84 -17.37 -19.80
CA GLY A 114 -1.22 -17.33 -18.47
C GLY A 114 -1.91 -16.31 -17.56
N LEU A 115 -2.39 -15.21 -18.15
CA LEU A 115 -3.15 -14.19 -17.45
C LEU A 115 -4.51 -14.75 -16.99
N ILE A 116 -5.27 -15.37 -17.89
CA ILE A 116 -6.57 -15.99 -17.56
C ILE A 116 -6.42 -17.02 -16.44
N ALA A 117 -5.39 -17.86 -16.50
CA ALA A 117 -5.12 -18.86 -15.46
C ALA A 117 -4.85 -18.22 -14.09
N LEU A 118 -4.05 -17.15 -14.06
CA LEU A 118 -3.76 -16.41 -12.83
C LEU A 118 -5.02 -15.78 -12.23
N TYR A 119 -5.81 -15.05 -13.03
CA TYR A 119 -7.03 -14.40 -12.54
C TYR A 119 -8.07 -15.44 -12.08
N THR A 120 -8.17 -16.57 -12.78
CA THR A 120 -9.04 -17.69 -12.36
C THR A 120 -8.61 -18.27 -11.02
N ALA A 121 -7.31 -18.59 -10.87
CA ALA A 121 -6.77 -19.13 -9.64
C ALA A 121 -6.90 -18.14 -8.47
N PHE A 122 -6.56 -16.88 -8.71
CA PHE A 122 -6.66 -15.82 -7.70
C PHE A 122 -8.12 -15.60 -7.27
N GLY A 123 -9.05 -15.52 -8.21
CA GLY A 123 -10.48 -15.42 -7.91
C GLY A 123 -11.03 -16.63 -7.14
N GLY A 124 -10.55 -17.83 -7.45
CA GLY A 124 -10.83 -19.04 -6.68
C GLY A 124 -10.32 -18.97 -5.24
N GLN A 125 -9.06 -18.55 -5.07
CA GLN A 125 -8.42 -18.42 -3.77
C GLN A 125 -9.10 -17.37 -2.89
N LEU A 126 -9.50 -16.22 -3.47
CA LEU A 126 -10.27 -15.19 -2.77
C LEU A 126 -11.60 -15.73 -2.21
N LYS A 127 -12.31 -16.55 -2.98
CA LYS A 127 -13.58 -17.16 -2.54
C LYS A 127 -13.37 -18.20 -1.45
N ALA A 128 -12.30 -18.99 -1.56
CA ALA A 128 -12.00 -20.07 -0.61
C ALA A 128 -11.51 -19.52 0.75
N GLU A 129 -10.53 -18.63 0.74
CA GLU A 129 -9.84 -18.19 1.95
C GLU A 129 -10.40 -16.88 2.53
N PHE A 130 -10.98 -16.00 1.70
CA PHE A 130 -11.34 -14.64 2.08
C PHE A 130 -12.85 -14.37 2.05
N GLY A 131 -13.67 -15.41 2.24
CA GLY A 131 -15.13 -15.28 2.39
C GLY A 131 -15.49 -14.22 3.44
N GLY A 132 -16.47 -13.35 3.09
CA GLY A 132 -16.92 -12.22 3.92
C GLY A 132 -16.13 -10.92 3.72
N CYS A 133 -14.95 -10.96 3.10
CA CYS A 133 -14.15 -9.77 2.79
C CYS A 133 -14.64 -9.09 1.51
N LYS A 134 -14.26 -7.82 1.33
CA LYS A 134 -14.43 -7.09 0.05
C LYS A 134 -13.14 -7.19 -0.76
N ALA A 135 -13.25 -7.41 -2.07
CA ALA A 135 -12.11 -7.35 -2.98
C ALA A 135 -12.28 -6.17 -3.95
N SER A 136 -11.23 -5.37 -4.11
CA SER A 136 -11.12 -4.30 -5.10
C SER A 136 -9.88 -4.57 -5.95
N ILE A 137 -10.11 -4.97 -7.20
CA ILE A 137 -9.05 -5.35 -8.13
C ILE A 137 -8.95 -4.28 -9.20
N PHE A 138 -7.76 -3.71 -9.37
CA PHE A 138 -7.47 -2.81 -10.46
C PHE A 138 -6.83 -3.61 -11.61
N SER A 139 -7.44 -3.56 -12.79
CA SER A 139 -6.92 -4.20 -14.00
C SER A 139 -7.05 -3.25 -15.18
N SER A 140 -6.12 -3.34 -16.13
CA SER A 140 -6.24 -2.73 -17.45
C SER A 140 -6.69 -3.72 -18.53
N SER A 141 -6.93 -4.98 -18.17
CA SER A 141 -7.66 -5.94 -19.01
C SER A 141 -9.15 -5.79 -18.76
N ASP A 142 -9.93 -5.69 -19.85
CA ASP A 142 -11.39 -5.76 -19.80
C ASP A 142 -11.89 -7.20 -19.60
N GLU A 143 -10.99 -8.18 -19.80
CA GLU A 143 -11.19 -9.61 -19.55
C GLU A 143 -10.70 -10.04 -18.16
#